data_AF-A0A1A3CRR6-F1
#
_entry.id   AF-A0A1A3CRR6-F1
#
_cell.length_a   1.000
_cell.length_b   1.000
_cell.length_c   1.000
_cell.angle_alpha   90.00
_cell.angle_beta   90.00
_cell.angle_gamma   90.00
#
_symmetry.space_group_name_H-M   'P 1'
#
loop_
_entity.id
_entity.type
_entity.pdbx_description
1 polymer ?
#
loop_
_entity_poly.entity_id
_entity_poly.type
_entity_poly.pdbx_seq_one_letter_code
_entity_poly.pdbx_strand_id
1 'polypeptide(L)'
;MTGSADNGLRSGPYPRLWGAEEAFRSGQRVERARRDARSAQRSAAHSLDKSADSHERTAKAYEEAAEHSVFSKDEYRKHAARHRDFAREDRRMAKRLRRMADGGRATDADD
;
A
#
# COMPACT_ATOMS: atom_id res chain seq x y z
N MET A 1 37.44 -34.23 -53.68
CA MET A 1 37.49 -34.96 -52.40
C MET A 1 36.94 -34.04 -51.32
N THR A 2 35.83 -34.47 -50.75
CA THR A 2 35.07 -33.89 -49.64
C THR A 2 35.87 -33.88 -48.35
N GLY A 3 35.70 -32.85 -47.53
CA GLY A 3 36.28 -32.79 -46.18
C GLY A 3 35.78 -31.57 -45.41
N SER A 4 34.48 -31.54 -45.14
CA SER A 4 33.83 -30.57 -44.25
C SER A 4 34.40 -30.73 -42.84
N ALA A 5 35.04 -29.68 -42.31
CA ALA A 5 35.44 -29.62 -40.90
C ALA A 5 34.29 -28.98 -40.11
N ASP A 6 33.25 -29.78 -39.90
CA ASP A 6 32.20 -29.49 -38.94
C ASP A 6 32.64 -30.14 -37.61
N ASN A 7 33.05 -29.33 -36.62
CA ASN A 7 33.28 -29.87 -35.28
C ASN A 7 33.13 -28.80 -34.20
N GLY A 8 31.99 -28.85 -33.52
CA GLY A 8 32.05 -28.96 -32.06
C GLY A 8 31.53 -27.80 -31.24
N LEU A 9 30.62 -26.94 -31.72
CA LEU A 9 29.74 -26.20 -30.81
C LEU A 9 28.70 -27.17 -30.24
N ARG A 10 29.14 -28.03 -29.31
CA ARG A 10 28.25 -28.65 -28.31
C ARG A 10 27.68 -27.51 -27.48
N SER A 11 26.61 -26.89 -27.97
CA SER A 11 25.66 -26.15 -27.15
C SER A 11 25.02 -27.17 -26.22
N GLY A 12 25.68 -27.43 -25.09
CA GLY A 12 25.09 -28.24 -24.03
C GLY A 12 23.78 -27.59 -23.55
N PRO A 13 22.94 -28.31 -22.79
CA PRO A 13 21.59 -27.88 -22.37
C PRO A 13 21.58 -26.67 -21.40
N TYR A 14 22.72 -25.99 -21.23
CA TYR A 14 22.98 -24.91 -20.29
C TYR A 14 22.13 -23.64 -20.49
N PRO A 15 21.82 -23.17 -21.72
CA PRO A 15 21.06 -21.92 -21.88
C PRO A 15 19.62 -22.01 -21.35
N ARG A 16 18.97 -23.17 -21.53
CA ARG A 16 17.58 -23.38 -21.09
C ARG A 16 17.48 -23.63 -19.58
N LEU A 17 18.45 -24.33 -19.01
CA LEU A 17 18.55 -24.54 -17.56
C LEU A 17 18.81 -23.20 -16.84
N TRP A 18 19.67 -22.35 -17.40
CA TRP A 18 19.99 -21.06 -16.79
C TRP A 18 18.82 -20.07 -16.84
N GLY A 19 18.09 -20.02 -17.96
CA GLY A 19 16.87 -19.23 -18.07
C GLY A 19 15.74 -19.68 -17.12
N ALA A 20 15.59 -20.98 -16.87
CA ALA A 20 14.59 -21.51 -15.94
C ALA A 20 14.91 -21.15 -14.48
N GLU A 21 16.18 -21.23 -14.07
CA GLU A 21 16.60 -20.84 -12.73
C GLU A 21 16.46 -19.33 -12.50
N GLU A 22 16.80 -18.51 -13.50
CA GLU A 22 16.62 -17.06 -13.42
C GLU A 22 15.13 -16.67 -13.34
N ALA A 23 14.27 -17.32 -14.12
CA ALA A 23 12.82 -17.14 -14.06
C ALA A 23 12.23 -17.57 -12.71
N PHE A 24 12.73 -18.66 -12.12
CA PHE A 24 12.31 -19.09 -10.79
C PHE A 24 12.72 -18.09 -9.70
N ARG A 25 14.00 -17.65 -9.71
CA ARG A 25 14.50 -16.65 -8.76
C ARG A 25 13.79 -15.30 -8.93
N SER A 26 13.47 -14.89 -10.16
CA SER A 26 12.71 -13.67 -10.41
C SER A 26 11.28 -13.78 -9.90
N GLY A 27 10.62 -14.92 -10.09
CA GLY A 27 9.31 -15.23 -9.51
C GLY A 27 9.29 -15.13 -7.99
N GLN A 28 10.28 -15.72 -7.32
CA GLN A 28 10.42 -15.61 -5.85
C GLN A 28 10.58 -14.15 -5.38
N ARG A 29 11.37 -13.36 -6.11
CA ARG A 29 11.56 -11.92 -5.79
C ARG A 29 10.26 -11.15 -5.95
N VAL A 30 9.48 -11.41 -6.99
CA VAL A 30 8.18 -10.76 -7.22
C VAL A 30 7.19 -11.11 -6.11
N GLU A 31 7.09 -12.38 -5.72
CA GLU A 31 6.19 -12.79 -4.63
C GLU A 31 6.59 -12.20 -3.29
N ARG A 32 7.90 -12.11 -3.01
CA ARG A 32 8.40 -11.41 -1.82
C ARG A 32 8.03 -9.93 -1.84
N ALA A 33 8.29 -9.23 -2.95
CA ALA A 33 7.95 -7.82 -3.10
C ALA A 33 6.44 -7.56 -2.94
N ARG A 34 5.58 -8.45 -3.48
CA ARG A 34 4.13 -8.38 -3.29
C ARG A 34 3.74 -8.52 -1.83
N ARG A 35 4.34 -9.49 -1.12
CA ARG A 35 4.07 -9.70 0.31
C ARG A 35 4.49 -8.49 1.15
N ASP A 36 5.66 -7.94 0.86
CA ASP A 36 6.20 -6.75 1.54
C ASP A 36 5.32 -5.53 1.27
N ALA A 37 4.87 -5.32 0.03
CA ALA A 37 3.96 -4.23 -0.32
C ALA A 37 2.60 -4.34 0.42
N ARG A 38 2.01 -5.54 0.47
CA ARG A 38 0.76 -5.76 1.23
C ARG A 38 0.95 -5.51 2.72
N SER A 39 2.08 -5.92 3.28
CA SER A 39 2.43 -5.66 4.68
C SER A 39 2.54 -4.15 4.94
N ALA A 40 3.29 -3.43 4.10
CA ALA A 40 3.45 -1.98 4.19
C ALA A 40 2.10 -1.25 4.09
N GLN A 41 1.21 -1.67 3.19
CA GLN A 41 -0.13 -1.11 3.05
C GLN A 41 -0.99 -1.33 4.30
N ARG A 42 -0.95 -2.52 4.93
CA ARG A 42 -1.67 -2.78 6.19
C ARG A 42 -1.12 -1.92 7.33
N SER A 43 0.20 -1.80 7.43
CA SER A 43 0.85 -0.95 8.43
C SER A 43 0.48 0.52 8.25
N ALA A 44 0.48 1.03 7.01
CA ALA A 44 0.06 2.39 6.70
C ALA A 44 -1.43 2.61 7.06
N ALA A 45 -2.31 1.64 6.76
CA ALA A 45 -3.71 1.74 7.15
C ALA A 45 -3.89 1.82 8.67
N HIS A 46 -3.17 1.00 9.43
CA HIS A 46 -3.21 1.03 10.89
C HIS A 46 -2.67 2.35 11.47
N SER A 47 -1.64 2.94 10.85
CA SER A 47 -1.13 4.25 11.23
C SER A 47 -2.16 5.36 11.02
N LEU A 48 -2.90 5.30 9.90
CA LEU A 48 -3.97 6.25 9.61
C LEU A 48 -5.15 6.10 10.56
N ASP A 49 -5.52 4.88 10.96
CA ASP A 49 -6.55 4.69 11.99
C ASP A 49 -6.17 5.39 13.31
N LYS A 50 -4.91 5.24 13.74
CA LYS A 50 -4.39 5.96 14.94
C LYS A 50 -4.39 7.47 14.76
N SER A 51 -4.04 7.95 13.57
CA SER A 51 -4.07 9.37 13.23
C SER A 51 -5.51 9.92 13.30
N ALA A 52 -6.48 9.19 12.76
CA ALA A 52 -7.89 9.55 12.84
C ALA A 52 -8.38 9.62 14.29
N ASP A 53 -8.03 8.64 15.13
CA ASP A 53 -8.38 8.65 16.55
C ASP A 53 -7.73 9.83 17.30
N SER A 54 -6.52 10.22 16.90
CA SER A 54 -5.87 11.43 17.43
C SER A 54 -6.63 12.69 17.04
N HIS A 55 -7.00 12.82 15.76
CA HIS A 55 -7.77 13.94 15.27
C HIS A 55 -9.14 14.04 15.96
N GLU A 56 -9.83 12.93 16.20
CA GLU A 56 -11.09 12.95 16.95
C GLU A 56 -10.90 13.40 18.40
N ARG A 57 -9.84 12.95 19.08
CA ARG A 57 -9.52 13.43 20.43
C ARG A 57 -9.23 14.93 20.44
N THR A 58 -8.47 15.43 19.47
CA THR A 58 -8.20 16.86 19.34
C THR A 58 -9.47 17.65 19.03
N ALA A 59 -10.35 17.13 18.17
CA ALA A 59 -11.63 17.76 17.89
C ALA A 59 -12.49 17.90 19.15
N LYS A 60 -12.60 16.84 19.96
CA LYS A 60 -13.32 16.86 21.24
C LYS A 60 -12.74 17.90 22.20
N ALA A 61 -11.42 17.97 22.34
CA ALA A 61 -10.77 18.97 23.19
C ALA A 61 -11.10 20.42 22.75
N TYR A 62 -11.18 20.68 21.44
CA TYR A 62 -11.63 21.98 20.95
C TYR A 62 -13.12 22.23 21.18
N GLU A 63 -13.98 21.21 21.09
CA GLU A 63 -15.41 21.36 21.42
C GLU A 63 -15.60 21.69 22.89
N GLU A 64 -14.91 20.98 23.80
CA GLU A 64 -14.89 21.27 25.23
C GLU A 64 -14.39 22.70 25.51
N ALA A 65 -13.30 23.13 24.86
CA ALA A 65 -12.82 24.51 24.96
C ALA A 65 -13.85 25.54 24.45
N ALA A 66 -14.62 25.20 23.42
CA ALA A 66 -15.70 26.05 22.89
C ALA A 66 -16.88 26.18 23.85
N GLU A 67 -17.14 25.18 24.68
CA GLU A 67 -18.19 25.22 25.71
C GLU A 67 -17.83 26.18 26.84
N HIS A 68 -16.54 26.27 27.19
CA HIS A 68 -16.03 27.12 28.27
C HIS A 68 -15.58 28.52 27.81
N SER A 69 -15.52 28.79 26.50
CA SER A 69 -15.10 30.08 25.96
C SER A 69 -16.27 30.99 25.60
N VAL A 70 -16.23 32.24 26.06
CA VAL A 70 -17.21 33.28 25.72
C VAL A 70 -16.85 34.01 24.42
N PHE A 71 -15.57 34.19 24.13
CA PHE A 71 -15.10 35.03 23.02
C PHE A 71 -14.62 34.25 21.78
N SER A 72 -14.10 33.02 21.97
CA SER A 72 -13.45 32.25 20.89
C SER A 72 -14.21 30.99 20.49
N LYS A 73 -15.48 30.88 20.89
CA LYS A 73 -16.33 29.70 20.69
C LYS A 73 -16.38 29.24 19.23
N ASP A 74 -16.59 30.18 18.31
CA ASP A 74 -16.72 29.86 16.88
C ASP A 74 -15.40 29.46 16.25
N GLU A 75 -14.28 30.03 16.71
CA GLU A 75 -12.94 29.62 16.27
C GLU A 75 -12.66 28.19 16.70
N TYR A 76 -12.90 27.85 17.96
CA TYR A 76 -12.72 26.49 18.46
C TYR A 76 -13.61 25.47 17.74
N ARG A 77 -14.87 25.82 17.47
CA ARG A 77 -15.76 24.98 16.65
C ARG A 77 -15.21 24.75 15.23
N LYS A 78 -14.63 25.77 14.60
CA LYS A 78 -13.95 25.62 13.29
C LYS A 78 -12.73 24.69 13.38
N HIS A 79 -11.94 24.77 14.45
CA HIS A 79 -10.82 23.85 14.68
C HIS A 79 -11.30 22.41 14.88
N ALA A 80 -12.34 22.20 15.70
CA ALA A 80 -12.94 20.88 15.89
C ALA A 80 -13.44 20.27 14.57
N ALA A 81 -14.14 21.07 13.76
CA ALA A 81 -14.61 20.64 12.45
C ALA A 81 -13.46 20.20 11.53
N ARG A 82 -12.38 20.99 11.43
CA ARG A 82 -11.20 20.64 10.63
C ARG A 82 -10.57 19.32 11.06
N HIS A 83 -10.43 19.09 12.36
CA HIS A 83 -9.90 17.82 12.86
C HIS A 83 -10.83 16.64 12.55
N ARG A 84 -12.16 16.82 12.64
CA ARG A 84 -13.10 15.78 12.17
C ARG A 84 -12.96 15.51 10.68
N ASP A 85 -12.65 16.51 9.87
CA ASP A 85 -12.44 16.33 8.43
C ASP A 85 -11.20 15.47 8.16
N PHE A 86 -10.08 15.77 8.84
CA PHE A 86 -8.87 14.95 8.77
C PHE A 86 -9.09 13.51 9.24
N ALA A 87 -9.82 13.30 10.34
CA ALA A 87 -10.16 11.96 10.80
C ALA A 87 -10.96 11.15 9.76
N ARG A 88 -11.90 11.80 9.04
CA ARG A 88 -12.67 11.16 7.96
C ARG A 88 -11.78 10.82 6.77
N GLU A 89 -10.87 11.70 6.40
CA GLU A 89 -9.91 11.46 5.32
C GLU A 89 -8.96 10.30 5.65
N ASP A 90 -8.39 10.29 6.85
CA ASP A 90 -7.51 9.22 7.32
C ASP A 90 -8.21 7.85 7.27
N ARG A 91 -9.46 7.76 7.76
CA ARG A 91 -10.27 6.54 7.68
C ARG A 91 -10.55 6.12 6.23
N ARG A 92 -10.81 7.07 5.34
CA ARG A 92 -11.02 6.79 3.90
C ARG A 92 -9.75 6.22 3.28
N MET A 93 -8.58 6.80 3.58
CA MET A 93 -7.28 6.34 3.10
C MET A 93 -6.93 4.97 3.68
N ALA A 94 -7.15 4.75 4.97
CA ALA A 94 -6.95 3.46 5.63
C ALA A 94 -7.78 2.35 4.95
N LYS A 95 -9.07 2.62 4.66
CA LYS A 95 -9.93 1.68 3.92
C LYS A 95 -9.40 1.39 2.51
N ARG A 96 -8.86 2.39 1.80
CA ARG A 96 -8.24 2.20 0.48
C ARG A 96 -7.00 1.32 0.56
N LEU A 97 -6.12 1.55 1.54
CA LEU A 97 -4.90 0.76 1.74
C LEU A 97 -5.21 -0.69 2.08
N ARG A 98 -6.21 -0.95 2.93
CA ARG A 98 -6.69 -2.31 3.21
C ARG A 98 -7.14 -3.03 1.93
N ARG A 99 -7.96 -2.38 1.09
CA ARG A 99 -8.39 -2.95 -0.21
C ARG A 99 -7.24 -3.28 -1.15
N MET A 100 -6.20 -2.43 -1.20
CA MET A 100 -5.00 -2.73 -1.99
C MET A 100 -4.23 -3.92 -1.42
N ALA A 101 -4.11 -4.01 -0.09
CA ALA A 101 -3.41 -5.09 0.59
C ALA A 101 -4.13 -6.45 0.49
N ASP A 102 -5.45 -6.44 0.41
CA ASP A 102 -6.29 -7.62 0.22
C ASP A 102 -6.29 -8.10 -1.25
N GLY A 103 -5.60 -7.38 -2.14
CA GLY A 103 -5.29 -7.87 -3.49
C GLY A 103 -6.29 -7.48 -4.56
N GLY A 104 -6.98 -6.33 -4.42
CA GLY A 104 -7.66 -5.66 -5.54
C GLY A 104 -8.38 -6.59 -6.53
N ARG A 105 -9.32 -7.42 -6.05
CA ARG A 105 -10.30 -8.07 -6.92
C ARG A 105 -11.63 -7.34 -6.80
N ALA A 106 -11.77 -6.28 -7.57
CA ALA A 106 -13.02 -5.68 -8.00
C ALA A 106 -12.68 -4.87 -9.26
N THR A 107 -13.37 -5.19 -10.36
CA THR A 107 -13.22 -4.70 -11.75
C THR A 107 -12.10 -5.35 -12.57
N ASP A 108 -12.47 -6.41 -13.30
CA ASP A 108 -12.10 -6.73 -14.70
C ASP A 108 -12.85 -8.02 -15.10
N ALA A 109 -14.16 -8.03 -14.84
CA ALA A 109 -15.09 -9.06 -15.27
C ALA A 109 -16.44 -8.34 -15.43
N ASP A 110 -16.52 -7.55 -16.49
CA ASP A 110 -17.73 -7.08 -17.18
C ASP A 110 -17.25 -6.15 -18.32
N ASP A 111 -16.76 -6.77 -19.40
CA ASP A 111 -16.95 -6.35 -20.80
C ASP A 111 -16.58 -7.53 -21.73
#